data_AF-A0A4R4UGA9-F1
#
_entry.id   AF-A0A4R4UGA9-F1
#
_cell.length_a   1.000
_cell.length_b   1.000
_cell.length_c   1.000
_cell.angle_alpha   90.00
_cell.angle_beta   90.00
_cell.angle_gamma   90.00
#
_symmetry.space_group_name_H-M   'P 1'
#
loop_
_entity.id
_entity.type
_entity.pdbx_description
1 polymer ?
#
loop_
_entity_poly.entity_id
_entity_poly.type
_entity_poly.pdbx_seq_one_letter_code
_entity_poly.pdbx_strand_id
1 'polypeptide(L)'
;MPHPTSARPVRRATRHALTGLLALILTLAGALVAPPATAATVEPPPGTELIKNGTFGNGITEPWWTRLAETQTSVVDGQLQIRTAGRATRVWDDVVGHFDFGITAGRSYRVAFDASANLNRPMRVTVSRVDSPYTSAFDRTVELTGTTRRFSFEFTAPFGDPKAVLLLHLGASPASTVRVDNVSLVPLAPNPAADPVLFWNGVLLDTFRAVDEPPTSLSRIAAIMHTAMHDAAVSVTGTGQPYRMRVPVHYPGTLEDVVAPSLEAAINQAAHDSLRALFTGRSFGSALATATDRLPSGLNADEVERGRAVGSQAAAGNVDARRADGSADGSPYVPDGVPGSWRPTGSGAAVTPNWGRVTPFTLTSPAQFRPGLPGGFGSYAALLGSQLYEDQVTEVRLLGGRTGSTRTAEQTQIAFFWANDIAGTYKPPGQLLAHTRIVAEQRNLTVLQNARLFGLVSLALADAAIVAWGSKYATPIDLWRPESAIHHADTDGRPGTQPDPSWRPLSQDRAGQSFSPAFPAYASGHATFAGAWAGVLRSYFGTDAIPFTGTTDDPNAAGVRRSFGSFTQAARENARSRIYLGVHFQFDADAGITAGLAVGAHVYANHLRG
;
A
#
# COMPACT_ATOMS: atom_id res chain seq x y z
N MET A 1 -54.10 56.78 1.93
CA MET A 1 -53.51 57.51 0.78
C MET A 1 -53.56 59.00 1.08
N PRO A 2 -52.68 59.85 0.51
CA PRO A 2 -51.62 59.56 -0.48
C PRO A 2 -50.16 59.85 0.00
N HIS A 3 -49.21 59.52 -0.89
CA HIS A 3 -47.73 59.67 -0.84
C HIS A 3 -47.27 61.01 -1.50
N PRO A 4 -45.96 61.38 -1.74
CA PRO A 4 -44.67 60.62 -1.94
C PRO A 4 -43.43 61.12 -1.10
N THR A 5 -42.35 60.39 -0.75
CA THR A 5 -41.19 59.74 -1.47
C THR A 5 -40.31 60.69 -2.34
N SER A 6 -38.96 60.65 -2.46
CA SER A 6 -37.78 59.97 -1.83
C SER A 6 -36.45 60.48 -2.51
N ALA A 7 -35.18 60.18 -2.15
CA ALA A 7 -34.45 60.11 -0.85
C ALA A 7 -32.88 59.97 -0.98
N ARG A 8 -32.10 60.72 -0.15
CA ARG A 8 -30.75 60.35 0.45
C ARG A 8 -29.38 60.45 -0.32
N PRO A 9 -28.18 60.44 0.36
CA PRO A 9 -27.07 61.39 0.05
C PRO A 9 -25.56 60.91 0.11
N VAL A 10 -24.64 61.83 -0.25
CA VAL A 10 -23.26 62.16 0.28
C VAL A 10 -22.16 61.09 0.57
N ARG A 11 -20.91 61.41 0.17
CA ARG A 11 -19.60 60.86 0.66
C ARG A 11 -18.61 61.98 1.05
N ARG A 12 -17.72 61.75 2.03
CA ARG A 12 -16.44 62.45 2.38
C ARG A 12 -15.65 61.57 3.37
N ALA A 13 -14.32 61.67 3.59
CA ALA A 13 -13.19 62.35 2.92
C ALA A 13 -11.84 61.73 3.39
N THR A 14 -10.72 62.10 2.76
CA THR A 14 -9.33 61.70 3.11
C THR A 14 -8.40 62.92 3.21
N ARG A 15 -7.27 62.78 3.94
CA ARG A 15 -6.00 63.58 3.99
C ARG A 15 -5.18 63.08 5.21
N HIS A 16 -3.85 63.21 5.37
CA HIS A 16 -2.62 63.33 4.57
C HIS A 16 -1.58 64.07 5.45
N ALA A 17 -0.40 63.45 5.66
CA ALA A 17 0.94 64.01 5.99
C ALA A 17 1.75 62.94 6.76
N LEU A 18 3.08 62.76 6.75
CA LEU A 18 4.26 63.12 5.94
C LEU A 18 5.47 62.86 6.89
N THR A 19 6.45 62.01 6.55
CA THR A 19 7.93 62.17 6.79
C THR A 19 8.70 60.84 6.61
N GLY A 20 9.83 60.87 5.88
CA GLY A 20 10.91 59.84 5.93
C GLY A 20 12.01 60.25 6.93
N LEU A 21 13.14 59.55 7.12
CA LEU A 21 13.83 58.52 6.32
C LEU A 21 14.83 57.72 7.21
N LEU A 22 15.50 56.69 6.65
CA LEU A 22 16.54 55.78 7.22
C LEU A 22 16.04 54.77 8.28
N ALA A 23 15.90 53.47 8.01
CA ALA A 23 16.80 52.45 7.42
C ALA A 23 17.69 51.71 8.45
N LEU A 24 17.15 50.59 8.95
CA LEU A 24 17.93 49.48 9.52
C LEU A 24 17.48 48.20 8.82
N ILE A 25 18.38 47.55 8.09
CA ILE A 25 18.09 46.26 7.42
C ILE A 25 18.22 45.16 8.46
N LEU A 26 17.09 44.58 8.88
CA LEU A 26 17.06 43.33 9.63
C LEU A 26 16.55 42.21 8.70
N THR A 27 17.39 41.22 8.45
CA THR A 27 17.01 40.01 7.71
C THR A 27 16.07 39.18 8.56
N LEU A 28 14.75 39.27 8.29
CA LEU A 28 13.78 38.37 8.89
C LEU A 28 13.93 36.97 8.29
N ALA A 29 14.62 36.08 9.01
CA ALA A 29 14.49 34.65 8.79
C ALA A 29 13.07 34.24 9.17
N GLY A 30 12.21 34.06 8.16
CA GLY A 30 10.86 33.57 8.33
C GLY A 30 10.86 32.11 8.78
N ALA A 31 10.99 31.88 10.08
CA ALA A 31 10.73 30.58 10.67
C ALA A 31 9.26 30.21 10.37
N LEU A 32 9.05 29.19 9.53
CA LEU A 32 7.74 28.57 9.42
C LEU A 32 7.43 27.93 10.79
N VAL A 33 6.66 28.64 11.60
CA VAL A 33 5.99 28.05 12.75
C VAL A 33 5.03 27.02 12.18
N ALA A 34 5.38 25.75 12.30
CA ALA A 34 4.48 24.66 12.00
C ALA A 34 3.18 24.87 12.81
N PRO A 35 1.99 24.68 12.22
CA PRO A 35 0.75 24.76 12.99
C PRO A 35 0.84 23.77 14.16
N PRO A 36 0.31 24.13 15.35
CA PRO A 36 0.36 23.23 16.48
C PRO A 36 -0.32 21.93 16.09
N ALA A 37 0.37 20.81 16.31
CA ALA A 37 -0.22 19.50 16.08
C ALA A 37 -1.52 19.41 16.87
N THR A 38 -2.64 19.23 16.17
CA THR A 38 -3.92 18.87 16.80
C THR A 38 -3.65 17.65 17.66
N ALA A 39 -3.89 17.78 18.96
CA ALA A 39 -3.63 16.71 19.93
C ALA A 39 -4.39 15.46 19.48
N ALA A 40 -3.66 14.47 18.96
CA ALA A 40 -4.24 13.20 18.57
C ALA A 40 -4.84 12.57 19.83
N THR A 41 -6.15 12.36 19.81
CA THR A 41 -6.82 11.56 20.83
C THR A 41 -6.14 10.19 20.83
N VAL A 42 -5.44 9.87 21.93
CA VAL A 42 -4.71 8.61 22.04
C VAL A 42 -5.71 7.46 21.88
N GLU A 43 -5.57 6.71 20.78
CA GLU A 43 -6.49 5.63 20.51
C GLU A 43 -6.41 4.55 21.61
N PRO A 44 -7.56 3.98 22.04
CA PRO A 44 -7.56 2.92 23.04
C PRO A 44 -6.71 1.72 22.59
N PRO A 45 -5.87 1.13 23.46
CA PRO A 45 -5.15 -0.12 23.14
C PRO A 45 -6.12 -1.28 22.80
N PRO A 46 -5.70 -2.26 21.99
CA PRO A 46 -6.47 -3.48 21.77
C PRO A 46 -6.93 -4.14 23.09
N GLY A 47 -8.17 -4.61 23.12
CA GLY A 47 -8.78 -5.21 24.32
C GLY A 47 -9.30 -4.21 25.37
N THR A 48 -9.14 -2.90 25.17
CA THR A 48 -9.75 -1.89 26.06
C THR A 48 -11.26 -1.89 25.91
N GLU A 49 -11.99 -2.12 27.00
CA GLU A 49 -13.44 -2.05 27.01
C GLU A 49 -13.92 -0.60 26.80
N LEU A 50 -14.84 -0.40 25.87
CA LEU A 50 -15.41 0.90 25.52
C LEU A 50 -16.83 1.11 26.10
N ILE A 51 -17.52 0.03 26.46
CA ILE A 51 -18.84 0.06 27.10
C ILE A 51 -18.69 0.22 28.62
N LYS A 52 -19.27 1.28 29.17
CA LYS A 52 -19.33 1.51 30.62
C LYS A 52 -20.52 0.72 31.18
N ASN A 53 -20.32 0.08 32.32
CA ASN A 53 -21.36 -0.70 32.99
C ASN A 53 -22.06 -1.74 32.09
N GLY A 54 -21.30 -2.44 31.24
CA GLY A 54 -21.84 -3.48 30.36
C GLY A 54 -22.21 -4.80 31.07
N THR A 55 -21.72 -5.00 32.30
CA THR A 55 -21.98 -6.19 33.13
C THR A 55 -23.06 -5.98 34.20
N PHE A 56 -23.59 -4.76 34.35
CA PHE A 56 -24.65 -4.36 35.30
C PHE A 56 -24.45 -4.75 36.79
N GLY A 57 -23.29 -5.30 37.15
CA GLY A 57 -22.99 -5.83 38.48
C GLY A 57 -22.88 -4.79 39.60
N ASN A 58 -22.98 -3.50 39.26
CA ASN A 58 -23.11 -2.40 40.22
C ASN A 58 -24.57 -2.16 40.66
N GLY A 59 -25.56 -2.86 40.09
CA GLY A 59 -26.97 -2.75 40.45
C GLY A 59 -27.71 -1.53 39.86
N ILE A 60 -27.07 -0.74 39.00
CA ILE A 60 -27.69 0.44 38.35
C ILE A 60 -27.64 0.32 36.82
N THR A 61 -28.53 1.04 36.13
CA THR A 61 -28.59 1.05 34.67
C THR A 61 -27.72 2.13 34.02
N GLU A 62 -27.37 3.21 34.74
CA GLU A 62 -26.52 4.28 34.20
C GLU A 62 -25.16 3.76 33.71
N PRO A 63 -24.63 4.24 32.57
CA PRO A 63 -25.10 5.37 31.76
C PRO A 63 -26.01 4.96 30.58
N TRP A 64 -26.71 3.82 30.68
CA TRP A 64 -27.61 3.35 29.63
C TRP A 64 -28.93 4.12 29.64
N TRP A 65 -29.35 4.59 28.47
CA TRP A 65 -30.53 5.44 28.28
C TRP A 65 -31.60 4.73 27.44
N THR A 66 -32.86 5.15 27.59
CA THR A 66 -33.99 4.68 26.76
C THR A 66 -34.51 5.81 25.87
N ARG A 67 -35.00 5.47 24.66
CA ARG A 67 -35.61 6.44 23.76
C ARG A 67 -37.05 6.79 24.11
N LEU A 68 -37.82 5.79 24.58
CA LEU A 68 -39.22 5.95 24.97
C LEU A 68 -39.36 5.94 26.49
N ALA A 69 -40.21 6.82 27.00
CA ALA A 69 -40.55 6.88 28.43
C ALA A 69 -41.29 5.61 28.91
N GLU A 70 -41.97 4.90 28.00
CA GLU A 70 -42.63 3.63 28.31
C GLU A 70 -41.67 2.44 28.41
N THR A 71 -40.45 2.55 27.87
CA THR A 71 -39.45 1.50 27.94
C THR A 71 -38.73 1.58 29.28
N GLN A 72 -38.95 0.57 30.12
CA GLN A 72 -38.42 0.55 31.49
C GLN A 72 -37.17 -0.33 31.57
N THR A 73 -36.06 0.24 32.01
CA THR A 73 -34.82 -0.47 32.34
C THR A 73 -34.66 -0.63 33.84
N SER A 74 -34.14 -1.78 34.27
CA SER A 74 -33.87 -2.11 35.67
C SER A 74 -32.75 -3.14 35.73
N VAL A 75 -31.97 -3.20 36.82
CA VAL A 75 -31.07 -4.34 37.05
C VAL A 75 -31.78 -5.40 37.87
N VAL A 76 -31.86 -6.62 37.35
CA VAL A 76 -32.49 -7.77 38.01
C VAL A 76 -31.57 -8.99 37.85
N ASP A 77 -31.26 -9.66 38.96
CA ASP A 77 -30.31 -10.79 39.00
C ASP A 77 -28.92 -10.47 38.43
N GLY A 78 -28.49 -9.20 38.53
CA GLY A 78 -27.24 -8.69 37.96
C GLY A 78 -27.29 -8.36 36.46
N GLN A 79 -28.46 -8.45 35.81
CA GLN A 79 -28.62 -8.24 34.37
C GLN A 79 -29.49 -7.01 34.07
N LEU A 80 -29.28 -6.35 32.93
CA LEU A 80 -30.19 -5.33 32.42
C LEU A 80 -31.49 -5.99 31.95
N GLN A 81 -32.55 -5.79 32.73
CA GLN A 81 -33.91 -6.15 32.35
C GLN A 81 -34.62 -4.95 31.71
N ILE A 82 -35.01 -5.12 30.45
CA ILE A 82 -35.71 -4.13 29.63
C ILE A 82 -37.15 -4.60 29.41
N ARG A 83 -38.14 -3.80 29.82
CA ARG A 83 -39.55 -3.99 29.47
C ARG A 83 -39.89 -3.08 28.29
N THR A 84 -40.20 -3.67 27.14
CA THR A 84 -40.31 -2.95 25.86
C THR A 84 -41.70 -2.36 25.62
N ALA A 85 -41.77 -1.27 24.87
CA ALA A 85 -43.00 -0.56 24.59
C ALA A 85 -43.82 -1.28 23.49
N GLY A 86 -45.01 -1.77 23.83
CA GLY A 86 -45.87 -2.56 22.92
C GLY A 86 -46.48 -1.83 21.72
N ARG A 87 -46.12 -0.56 21.47
CA ARG A 87 -46.71 0.30 20.43
C ARG A 87 -45.71 0.78 19.36
N ALA A 88 -44.43 0.46 19.50
CA ALA A 88 -43.41 0.89 18.56
C ALA A 88 -43.52 0.10 17.24
N THR A 89 -44.02 0.74 16.18
CA THR A 89 -44.22 0.09 14.87
C THR A 89 -42.96 0.05 14.02
N ARG A 90 -41.97 0.90 14.29
CA ARG A 90 -40.65 0.89 13.64
C ARG A 90 -39.56 0.39 14.57
N VAL A 91 -38.53 -0.23 14.01
CA VAL A 91 -37.44 -0.89 14.76
C VAL A 91 -36.70 0.07 15.70
N TRP A 92 -36.46 1.31 15.27
CA TRP A 92 -35.73 2.34 16.03
C TRP A 92 -36.63 3.22 16.93
N ASP A 93 -37.95 3.01 16.96
CA ASP A 93 -38.83 3.83 17.80
C ASP A 93 -38.65 3.45 19.29
N ASP A 94 -38.45 2.17 19.61
CA ASP A 94 -38.06 1.67 20.95
C ASP A 94 -36.59 1.22 20.94
N VAL A 95 -35.74 1.88 21.72
CA VAL A 95 -34.28 1.68 21.73
C VAL A 95 -33.74 1.87 23.15
N VAL A 96 -32.79 1.02 23.52
CA VAL A 96 -31.88 1.21 24.65
C VAL A 96 -30.47 1.41 24.12
N GLY A 97 -29.73 2.40 24.62
CA GLY A 97 -28.42 2.77 24.06
C GLY A 97 -27.34 3.13 25.07
N HIS A 98 -26.12 3.20 24.56
CA HIS A 98 -24.91 3.61 25.29
C HIS A 98 -24.01 4.46 24.37
N PHE A 99 -23.55 5.62 24.82
CA PHE A 99 -22.69 6.56 24.07
C PHE A 99 -21.30 6.74 24.73
N ASP A 100 -20.62 7.87 24.53
CA ASP A 100 -19.33 8.20 25.17
C ASP A 100 -18.14 7.31 24.78
N PHE A 101 -18.14 6.74 23.57
CA PHE A 101 -16.99 6.06 23.00
C PHE A 101 -16.72 6.47 21.55
N GLY A 102 -15.49 6.25 21.10
CA GLY A 102 -15.07 6.52 19.73
C GLY A 102 -14.68 5.25 18.96
N ILE A 103 -14.91 5.26 17.64
CA ILE A 103 -14.39 4.27 16.70
C ILE A 103 -13.45 4.93 15.68
N THR A 104 -12.41 4.20 15.25
CA THR A 104 -11.40 4.64 14.29
C THR A 104 -11.64 3.97 12.93
N ALA A 105 -11.59 4.75 11.85
CA ALA A 105 -11.69 4.24 10.48
C ALA A 105 -10.65 3.13 10.19
N GLY A 106 -11.09 2.03 9.58
CA GLY A 106 -10.21 0.92 9.19
C GLY A 106 -9.68 0.08 10.35
N ARG A 107 -10.17 0.29 11.57
CA ARG A 107 -9.82 -0.51 12.75
C ARG A 107 -10.89 -1.55 13.03
N SER A 108 -10.46 -2.76 13.38
CA SER A 108 -11.36 -3.86 13.72
C SER A 108 -11.78 -3.82 15.19
N TYR A 109 -13.02 -4.20 15.46
CA TYR A 109 -13.66 -4.24 16.77
C TYR A 109 -14.42 -5.56 16.94
N ARG A 110 -14.59 -5.98 18.19
CA ARG A 110 -15.51 -7.06 18.57
C ARG A 110 -16.61 -6.48 19.46
N VAL A 111 -17.85 -6.71 19.06
CA VAL A 111 -19.04 -6.46 19.88
C VAL A 111 -19.58 -7.80 20.38
N ALA A 112 -19.87 -7.89 21.68
CA ALA A 112 -20.38 -9.13 22.26
C ALA A 112 -21.29 -8.86 23.46
N PHE A 113 -22.30 -9.69 23.66
CA PHE A 113 -23.32 -9.55 24.71
C PHE A 113 -24.01 -10.89 24.97
N ASP A 114 -24.56 -11.07 26.17
CA ASP A 114 -25.49 -12.14 26.49
C ASP A 114 -26.92 -11.60 26.42
N ALA A 115 -27.84 -12.33 25.79
CA ALA A 115 -29.24 -11.90 25.72
C ALA A 115 -30.26 -13.04 25.72
N SER A 116 -31.45 -12.76 26.26
CA SER A 116 -32.67 -13.57 26.17
C SER A 116 -33.93 -12.68 26.18
N ALA A 117 -35.08 -13.27 25.83
CA ALA A 117 -36.37 -12.61 25.90
C ALA A 117 -37.47 -13.59 26.36
N ASN A 118 -38.44 -13.12 27.14
CA ASN A 118 -39.56 -13.96 27.61
C ASN A 118 -40.54 -14.37 26.48
N LEU A 119 -40.43 -13.73 25.32
CA LEU A 119 -41.13 -14.02 24.07
C LEU A 119 -40.07 -14.07 22.97
N ASN A 120 -40.13 -15.07 22.07
CA ASN A 120 -39.20 -15.14 20.95
C ASN A 120 -39.33 -13.89 20.06
N ARG A 121 -38.22 -13.23 19.75
CA ARG A 121 -38.22 -11.96 19.02
C ARG A 121 -36.86 -11.63 18.39
N PRO A 122 -36.84 -10.79 17.34
CA PRO A 122 -35.62 -10.12 16.90
C PRO A 122 -35.20 -9.03 17.90
N MET A 123 -33.89 -8.79 17.95
CA MET A 123 -33.26 -7.57 18.46
C MET A 123 -32.18 -7.15 17.46
N ARG A 124 -32.27 -5.95 16.90
CA ARG A 124 -31.23 -5.38 16.04
C ARG A 124 -30.23 -4.64 16.93
N VAL A 125 -28.94 -4.89 16.73
CA VAL A 125 -27.83 -4.28 17.47
C VAL A 125 -26.96 -3.54 16.48
N THR A 126 -26.71 -2.25 16.75
CA THR A 126 -25.88 -1.42 15.87
C THR A 126 -24.79 -0.71 16.65
N VAL A 127 -23.65 -0.47 15.98
CA VAL A 127 -22.68 0.57 16.36
C VAL A 127 -22.74 1.60 15.26
N SER A 128 -23.21 2.80 15.57
CA SER A 128 -23.61 3.80 14.57
C SER A 128 -23.11 5.20 14.92
N ARG A 129 -23.23 6.14 13.97
CA ARG A 129 -23.13 7.58 14.27
C ARG A 129 -24.28 8.03 15.15
N VAL A 130 -24.03 8.87 16.15
CA VAL A 130 -25.09 9.49 16.95
C VAL A 130 -25.85 10.58 16.20
N ASP A 131 -25.20 11.23 15.23
CA ASP A 131 -25.73 12.32 14.42
C ASP A 131 -26.10 11.84 13.00
N SER A 132 -27.03 12.55 12.34
CA SER A 132 -27.41 12.30 10.94
C SER A 132 -26.18 12.25 10.00
N PRO A 133 -26.06 11.23 9.12
CA PRO A 133 -27.11 10.31 8.66
C PRO A 133 -27.25 9.01 9.47
N TYR A 134 -26.74 8.93 10.70
CA TYR A 134 -26.87 7.76 11.59
C TYR A 134 -26.27 6.45 11.05
N THR A 135 -25.30 6.54 10.15
CA THR A 135 -24.67 5.37 9.49
C THR A 135 -24.20 4.33 10.49
N SER A 136 -24.55 3.06 10.26
CA SER A 136 -24.04 1.91 11.01
C SER A 136 -22.65 1.51 10.51
N ALA A 137 -21.70 1.39 11.44
CA ALA A 137 -20.41 0.71 11.28
C ALA A 137 -20.50 -0.80 11.56
N PHE A 138 -21.53 -1.20 12.31
CA PHE A 138 -21.93 -2.58 12.58
C PHE A 138 -23.46 -2.62 12.62
N ASP A 139 -24.09 -3.61 11.97
CA ASP A 139 -25.54 -3.73 11.94
C ASP A 139 -26.00 -5.20 11.86
N ARG A 140 -26.53 -5.73 12.98
CA ARG A 140 -26.99 -7.14 13.04
C ARG A 140 -28.24 -7.35 13.86
N THR A 141 -29.20 -8.04 13.25
CA THR A 141 -30.34 -8.66 13.96
C THR A 141 -29.94 -10.01 14.53
N VAL A 142 -30.30 -10.24 15.80
CA VAL A 142 -30.20 -11.54 16.48
C VAL A 142 -31.57 -11.99 16.95
N GLU A 143 -31.82 -13.31 16.90
CA GLU A 143 -33.04 -13.92 17.41
C GLU A 143 -32.88 -14.29 18.89
N LEU A 144 -33.69 -13.68 19.74
CA LEU A 144 -33.77 -13.94 21.17
C LEU A 144 -34.84 -14.97 21.48
N THR A 145 -34.57 -15.82 22.46
CA THR A 145 -35.51 -16.81 23.00
C THR A 145 -35.48 -16.77 24.53
N GLY A 146 -36.32 -17.59 25.18
CA GLY A 146 -36.32 -17.76 26.64
C GLY A 146 -35.03 -18.33 27.26
N THR A 147 -34.02 -18.68 26.46
CA THR A 147 -32.71 -19.15 26.94
C THR A 147 -31.64 -18.11 26.61
N THR A 148 -30.89 -17.66 27.62
CA THR A 148 -29.78 -16.72 27.43
C THR A 148 -28.70 -17.34 26.55
N ARG A 149 -28.23 -16.57 25.56
CA ARG A 149 -27.17 -16.95 24.63
C ARG A 149 -26.13 -15.85 24.53
N ARG A 150 -24.85 -16.23 24.41
CA ARG A 150 -23.76 -15.33 24.05
C ARG A 150 -23.78 -15.06 22.55
N PHE A 151 -23.77 -13.79 22.20
CA PHE A 151 -23.54 -13.29 20.85
C PHE A 151 -22.18 -12.60 20.80
N SER A 152 -21.44 -12.76 19.70
CA SER A 152 -20.12 -12.16 19.51
C SER A 152 -19.87 -12.00 18.01
N PHE A 153 -19.59 -10.77 17.59
CA PHE A 153 -19.37 -10.41 16.19
C PHE A 153 -18.16 -9.52 16.05
N GLU A 154 -17.44 -9.66 14.93
CA GLU A 154 -16.31 -8.79 14.59
C GLU A 154 -16.64 -7.96 13.35
N PHE A 155 -16.24 -6.69 13.35
CA PHE A 155 -16.41 -5.77 12.23
C PHE A 155 -15.20 -4.83 12.13
N THR A 156 -14.96 -4.29 10.95
CA THR A 156 -13.98 -3.22 10.75
C THR A 156 -14.70 -1.91 10.49
N ALA A 157 -14.47 -0.92 11.34
CA ALA A 157 -15.18 0.34 11.30
C ALA A 157 -14.93 1.06 9.95
N PRO A 158 -15.97 1.25 9.11
CA PRO A 158 -15.84 1.85 7.79
C PRO A 158 -15.77 3.38 7.85
N PHE A 159 -15.68 3.98 9.03
CA PHE A 159 -15.43 5.41 9.23
C PHE A 159 -14.94 5.66 10.67
N GLY A 160 -14.40 6.86 10.91
CA GLY A 160 -14.12 7.35 12.25
C GLY A 160 -15.30 8.15 12.80
N ASP A 161 -15.59 7.98 14.08
CA ASP A 161 -16.54 8.80 14.84
C ASP A 161 -16.18 8.81 16.34
N PRO A 162 -15.82 9.96 16.94
CA PRO A 162 -15.53 10.06 18.37
C PRO A 162 -16.79 10.08 19.26
N LYS A 163 -17.99 10.10 18.66
CA LYS A 163 -19.29 10.04 19.33
C LYS A 163 -20.10 8.82 18.84
N ALA A 164 -19.44 7.70 18.63
CA ALA A 164 -20.13 6.48 18.26
C ALA A 164 -21.10 6.05 19.36
N VAL A 165 -22.20 5.42 18.96
CA VAL A 165 -23.26 4.96 19.86
C VAL A 165 -23.56 3.49 19.60
N LEU A 166 -23.71 2.71 20.67
CA LEU A 166 -24.23 1.34 20.62
C LEU A 166 -25.72 1.39 20.90
N LEU A 167 -26.52 0.78 20.04
CA LEU A 167 -27.98 0.78 20.13
C LEU A 167 -28.53 -0.65 20.10
N LEU A 168 -29.41 -0.95 21.05
CA LEU A 168 -30.25 -2.14 21.10
C LEU A 168 -31.66 -1.74 20.66
N HIS A 169 -32.01 -2.07 19.41
CA HIS A 169 -33.27 -1.73 18.79
C HIS A 169 -34.32 -2.80 19.09
N LEU A 170 -35.43 -2.36 19.66
CA LEU A 170 -36.44 -3.19 20.31
C LEU A 170 -37.87 -2.95 19.78
N GLY A 171 -38.04 -2.01 18.85
CA GLY A 171 -39.33 -1.74 18.21
C GLY A 171 -39.74 -2.80 17.18
N ALA A 172 -40.88 -2.57 16.51
CA ALA A 172 -41.50 -3.47 15.54
C ALA A 172 -41.71 -4.91 16.08
N SER A 173 -41.98 -5.05 17.38
CA SER A 173 -42.17 -6.32 18.07
C SER A 173 -43.20 -6.18 19.21
N PRO A 174 -43.90 -7.25 19.60
CA PRO A 174 -44.80 -7.22 20.76
C PRO A 174 -44.06 -6.85 22.07
N ALA A 175 -44.80 -6.26 23.01
CA ALA A 175 -44.30 -5.96 24.36
C ALA A 175 -43.73 -7.23 25.00
N SER A 176 -42.47 -7.15 25.44
CA SER A 176 -41.72 -8.28 25.99
C SER A 176 -40.76 -7.80 27.08
N THR A 177 -40.24 -8.75 27.86
CA THR A 177 -39.11 -8.53 28.77
C THR A 177 -37.88 -9.13 28.12
N VAL A 178 -36.92 -8.28 27.79
CA VAL A 178 -35.58 -8.65 27.29
C VAL A 178 -34.61 -8.56 28.46
N ARG A 179 -33.67 -9.51 28.53
CA ARG A 179 -32.54 -9.49 29.48
C ARG A 179 -31.26 -9.40 28.67
N VAL A 180 -30.37 -8.50 29.07
CA VAL A 180 -29.07 -8.27 28.44
C VAL A 180 -28.00 -8.19 29.52
N ASP A 181 -26.84 -8.79 29.26
CA ASP A 181 -25.70 -8.80 30.18
C ASP A 181 -24.36 -8.88 29.43
N ASN A 182 -23.26 -8.59 30.12
CA ASN A 182 -21.88 -8.68 29.65
C ASN A 182 -21.66 -8.03 28.26
N VAL A 183 -22.28 -6.87 28.05
CA VAL A 183 -22.12 -6.09 26.81
C VAL A 183 -20.72 -5.51 26.76
N SER A 184 -20.06 -5.73 25.64
CA SER A 184 -18.65 -5.40 25.42
C SER A 184 -18.47 -4.88 24.00
N LEU A 185 -17.66 -3.84 23.86
CA LEU A 185 -17.13 -3.35 22.59
C LEU A 185 -15.63 -3.11 22.79
N VAL A 186 -14.80 -3.97 22.21
CA VAL A 186 -13.33 -3.86 22.32
C VAL A 186 -12.71 -3.65 20.94
N PRO A 187 -11.71 -2.77 20.79
CA PRO A 187 -10.90 -2.75 19.59
C PRO A 187 -10.00 -3.98 19.56
N LEU A 188 -9.83 -4.56 18.38
CA LEU A 188 -8.98 -5.73 18.17
C LEU A 188 -7.54 -5.32 17.84
N ALA A 189 -6.61 -6.26 18.03
CA ALA A 189 -5.27 -6.14 17.49
C ALA A 189 -5.31 -6.43 15.99
N PRO A 190 -4.48 -5.76 15.16
CA PRO A 190 -4.35 -6.09 13.74
C PRO A 190 -4.02 -7.58 13.54
N ASN A 191 -4.73 -8.23 12.62
CA ASN A 191 -4.57 -9.65 12.34
C ASN A 191 -4.08 -9.86 10.89
N PRO A 192 -2.77 -10.09 10.67
CA PRO A 192 -2.21 -10.31 9.34
C PRO A 192 -2.79 -11.47 8.53
N ALA A 193 -3.46 -12.44 9.17
CA ALA A 193 -4.11 -13.55 8.47
C ALA A 193 -5.47 -13.16 7.87
N ALA A 194 -6.12 -12.14 8.46
CA ALA A 194 -7.39 -11.57 8.00
C ALA A 194 -7.22 -10.29 7.17
N ASP A 195 -6.02 -9.69 7.14
CA ASP A 195 -5.75 -8.48 6.35
C ASP A 195 -5.88 -8.77 4.83
N PRO A 196 -6.82 -8.11 4.12
CA PRO A 196 -7.06 -8.36 2.70
C PRO A 196 -5.92 -7.88 1.81
N VAL A 197 -5.21 -6.80 2.18
CA VAL A 197 -4.07 -6.27 1.42
C VAL A 197 -2.90 -7.25 1.47
N LEU A 198 -2.61 -7.80 2.65
CA LEU A 198 -1.56 -8.82 2.82
C LEU A 198 -1.93 -10.14 2.13
N PHE A 199 -3.21 -10.53 2.14
CA PHE A 199 -3.70 -11.69 1.40
C PHE A 199 -3.49 -11.52 -0.11
N TRP A 200 -3.97 -10.43 -0.71
CA TRP A 200 -3.85 -10.21 -2.16
C TRP A 200 -2.41 -9.92 -2.61
N ASN A 201 -1.56 -9.35 -1.75
CA ASN A 201 -0.12 -9.35 -1.98
C ASN A 201 0.45 -10.78 -2.10
N GLY A 202 -0.02 -11.72 -1.27
CA GLY A 202 0.34 -13.14 -1.40
C GLY A 202 -0.07 -13.73 -2.76
N VAL A 203 -1.33 -13.51 -3.16
CA VAL A 203 -1.87 -13.95 -4.46
C VAL A 203 -1.09 -13.35 -5.64
N LEU A 204 -0.69 -12.07 -5.55
CA LEU A 204 0.17 -11.41 -6.54
C LEU A 204 1.54 -12.09 -6.65
N LEU A 205 2.21 -12.36 -5.53
CA LEU A 205 3.53 -13.02 -5.52
C LEU A 205 3.46 -14.45 -6.06
N ASP A 206 2.42 -15.21 -5.74
CA ASP A 206 2.19 -16.55 -6.32
C ASP A 206 1.88 -16.48 -7.81
N THR A 207 1.20 -15.42 -8.26
CA THR A 207 0.99 -15.16 -9.69
C THR A 207 2.31 -14.85 -10.38
N PHE A 208 3.18 -14.03 -9.77
CA PHE A 208 4.49 -13.67 -10.30
C PHE A 208 5.41 -14.89 -10.44
N ARG A 209 5.42 -15.79 -9.44
CA ARG A 209 6.13 -17.09 -9.54
C ARG A 209 5.64 -17.91 -10.73
N ALA A 210 4.33 -17.89 -10.98
CA ALA A 210 3.71 -18.75 -11.98
C ALA A 210 3.76 -18.18 -13.42
N VAL A 211 4.29 -16.98 -13.64
CA VAL A 211 4.50 -16.37 -14.98
C VAL A 211 5.99 -16.07 -15.20
N ASP A 212 6.42 -15.91 -16.45
CA ASP A 212 7.77 -15.41 -16.76
C ASP A 212 7.68 -14.05 -17.45
N GLU A 213 7.13 -13.09 -16.69
CA GLU A 213 7.02 -11.69 -17.09
C GLU A 213 8.28 -10.91 -16.64
N PRO A 214 8.70 -9.88 -17.41
CA PRO A 214 9.83 -9.06 -17.03
C PRO A 214 9.50 -8.17 -15.81
N PRO A 215 10.51 -7.77 -15.00
CA PRO A 215 10.29 -6.97 -13.80
C PRO A 215 9.61 -5.62 -14.06
N THR A 216 9.74 -5.08 -15.27
CA THR A 216 8.99 -3.93 -15.79
C THR A 216 7.48 -4.17 -15.75
N SER A 217 7.01 -5.22 -16.41
CA SER A 217 5.60 -5.65 -16.46
C SER A 217 5.07 -5.92 -15.05
N LEU A 218 5.81 -6.68 -14.25
CA LEU A 218 5.41 -7.06 -12.88
C LEU A 218 5.26 -5.85 -11.94
N SER A 219 6.20 -4.89 -11.96
CA SER A 219 6.10 -3.67 -11.14
C SER A 219 4.86 -2.83 -11.49
N ARG A 220 4.53 -2.72 -12.79
CA ARG A 220 3.32 -2.05 -13.28
C ARG A 220 2.03 -2.75 -12.82
N ILE A 221 2.01 -4.08 -12.87
CA ILE A 221 0.88 -4.89 -12.41
C ILE A 221 0.65 -4.72 -10.89
N ALA A 222 1.74 -4.75 -10.10
CA ALA A 222 1.69 -4.49 -8.67
C ALA A 222 1.11 -3.10 -8.37
N ALA A 223 1.57 -2.05 -9.09
CA ALA A 223 1.07 -0.69 -8.91
C ALA A 223 -0.43 -0.60 -9.13
N ILE A 224 -0.95 -1.10 -10.26
CA ILE A 224 -2.38 -1.06 -10.60
C ILE A 224 -3.23 -1.77 -9.53
N MET A 225 -2.83 -2.97 -9.09
CA MET A 225 -3.58 -3.73 -8.09
C MET A 225 -3.56 -3.04 -6.72
N HIS A 226 -2.40 -2.59 -6.26
CA HIS A 226 -2.27 -1.97 -4.94
C HIS A 226 -2.90 -0.56 -4.88
N THR A 227 -2.88 0.22 -5.97
CA THR A 227 -3.61 1.50 -6.01
C THR A 227 -5.11 1.32 -6.14
N ALA A 228 -5.59 0.28 -6.83
CA ALA A 228 -7.02 -0.07 -6.82
C ALA A 228 -7.51 -0.44 -5.42
N MET A 229 -6.74 -1.25 -4.67
CA MET A 229 -7.03 -1.56 -3.26
C MET A 229 -7.00 -0.32 -2.38
N HIS A 230 -6.01 0.56 -2.55
CA HIS A 230 -5.95 1.83 -1.82
C HIS A 230 -7.14 2.75 -2.13
N ASP A 231 -7.48 2.95 -3.40
CA ASP A 231 -8.61 3.76 -3.82
C ASP A 231 -9.94 3.21 -3.27
N ALA A 232 -10.14 1.89 -3.31
CA ALA A 232 -11.28 1.24 -2.67
C ALA A 232 -11.31 1.52 -1.15
N ALA A 233 -10.17 1.33 -0.48
CA ALA A 233 -10.05 1.50 0.97
C ALA A 233 -10.34 2.93 1.45
N VAL A 234 -9.76 3.94 0.79
CA VAL A 234 -10.04 5.35 1.13
C VAL A 234 -11.44 5.77 0.70
N SER A 235 -12.02 5.17 -0.35
CA SER A 235 -13.40 5.45 -0.79
C SER A 235 -14.42 4.97 0.24
N VAL A 236 -14.27 3.76 0.79
CA VAL A 236 -15.09 3.28 1.90
C VAL A 236 -14.90 4.17 3.13
N THR A 237 -13.65 4.43 3.53
CA THR A 237 -13.34 5.01 4.85
C THR A 237 -13.36 6.53 4.95
N GLY A 238 -13.46 7.23 3.83
CA GLY A 238 -13.36 8.70 3.77
C GLY A 238 -11.98 9.26 4.17
N THR A 239 -11.03 8.41 4.55
CA THR A 239 -9.77 8.78 5.22
C THR A 239 -8.60 8.68 4.26
N GLY A 240 -7.68 9.65 4.27
CA GLY A 240 -6.58 9.75 3.30
C GLY A 240 -7.00 10.12 1.88
N GLN A 241 -6.03 10.43 1.02
CA GLN A 241 -6.26 10.79 -0.38
C GLN A 241 -6.22 9.56 -1.30
N PRO A 242 -7.09 9.46 -2.33
CA PRO A 242 -6.97 8.45 -3.37
C PRO A 242 -5.72 8.70 -4.23
N TYR A 243 -5.24 7.64 -4.90
CA TYR A 243 -4.30 7.76 -6.01
C TYR A 243 -5.00 8.30 -7.25
N ARG A 244 -6.13 7.67 -7.65
CA ARG A 244 -6.79 7.99 -8.92
C ARG A 244 -8.22 8.46 -8.74
N MET A 245 -9.02 7.76 -7.95
CA MET A 245 -10.43 8.10 -7.77
C MET A 245 -10.93 7.83 -6.35
N ARG A 246 -11.82 8.71 -5.89
CA ARG A 246 -12.71 8.42 -4.76
C ARG A 246 -14.04 7.95 -5.36
N VAL A 247 -14.36 6.67 -5.20
CA VAL A 247 -15.66 6.12 -5.59
C VAL A 247 -16.74 6.74 -4.70
N PRO A 248 -17.80 7.35 -5.26
CA PRO A 248 -18.87 7.93 -4.45
C PRO A 248 -19.68 6.85 -3.72
N VAL A 249 -19.47 6.75 -2.41
CA VAL A 249 -20.31 5.93 -1.53
C VAL A 249 -21.61 6.68 -1.25
N HIS A 250 -22.70 6.21 -1.86
CA HIS A 250 -24.04 6.73 -1.62
C HIS A 250 -24.68 5.94 -0.48
N TYR A 251 -25.09 6.67 0.55
CA TYR A 251 -25.87 6.15 1.67
C TYR A 251 -27.36 6.35 1.36
N PRO A 252 -28.16 5.29 1.14
CA PRO A 252 -29.61 5.46 0.96
C PRO A 252 -30.22 6.01 2.25
N GLY A 253 -30.91 7.15 2.16
CA GLY A 253 -31.26 7.97 3.32
C GLY A 253 -32.68 7.79 3.83
N THR A 254 -32.86 6.93 4.84
CA THR A 254 -33.80 7.07 5.98
C THR A 254 -33.16 6.39 7.19
N LEU A 255 -33.69 6.56 8.42
CA LEU A 255 -33.20 5.88 9.64
C LEU A 255 -33.24 4.34 9.57
N GLU A 256 -33.88 3.77 8.54
CA GLU A 256 -34.14 2.35 8.34
C GLU A 256 -32.84 1.57 8.06
N ASP A 257 -32.06 1.95 7.02
CA ASP A 257 -31.05 1.07 6.39
C ASP A 257 -29.74 1.79 5.98
N VAL A 258 -29.23 2.73 6.78
CA VAL A 258 -27.96 3.44 6.50
C VAL A 258 -26.73 2.61 6.86
N VAL A 259 -26.50 1.52 6.12
CA VAL A 259 -25.36 0.63 6.38
C VAL A 259 -24.18 0.98 5.44
N ALA A 260 -22.95 0.94 5.94
CA ALA A 260 -21.75 1.30 5.17
C ALA A 260 -21.19 0.14 4.31
N PRO A 261 -20.38 0.39 3.27
CA PRO A 261 -19.73 -0.69 2.52
C PRO A 261 -18.70 -1.43 3.38
N SER A 262 -18.56 -2.74 3.22
CA SER A 262 -17.46 -3.50 3.81
C SER A 262 -16.11 -3.08 3.20
N LEU A 263 -15.16 -2.72 4.06
CA LEU A 263 -13.80 -2.37 3.67
C LEU A 263 -13.08 -3.56 3.03
N GLU A 264 -13.17 -4.73 3.66
CA GLU A 264 -12.54 -5.96 3.20
C GLU A 264 -13.11 -6.42 1.86
N ALA A 265 -14.44 -6.40 1.69
CA ALA A 265 -15.07 -6.77 0.43
C ALA A 265 -14.67 -5.80 -0.71
N ALA A 266 -14.52 -4.50 -0.43
CA ALA A 266 -14.06 -3.52 -1.40
C ALA A 266 -12.60 -3.74 -1.82
N ILE A 267 -11.69 -3.97 -0.85
CA ILE A 267 -10.28 -4.29 -1.15
C ILE A 267 -10.18 -5.61 -1.92
N ASN A 268 -10.93 -6.63 -1.50
CA ASN A 268 -10.92 -7.95 -2.12
C ASN A 268 -11.39 -7.91 -3.58
N GLN A 269 -12.50 -7.22 -3.85
CA GLN A 269 -13.01 -7.08 -5.21
C GLN A 269 -12.08 -6.22 -6.08
N ALA A 270 -11.50 -5.15 -5.52
CA ALA A 270 -10.55 -4.30 -6.24
C ALA A 270 -9.30 -5.07 -6.71
N ALA A 271 -8.75 -5.91 -5.83
CA ALA A 271 -7.62 -6.77 -6.16
C ALA A 271 -7.97 -7.83 -7.21
N HIS A 272 -9.08 -8.56 -6.98
CA HIS A 272 -9.57 -9.59 -7.89
C HIS A 272 -9.78 -9.05 -9.32
N ASP A 273 -10.53 -7.95 -9.47
CA ASP A 273 -10.85 -7.41 -10.79
C ASP A 273 -9.63 -6.79 -11.48
N SER A 274 -8.69 -6.21 -10.73
CA SER A 274 -7.41 -5.75 -11.28
C SER A 274 -6.60 -6.92 -11.84
N LEU A 275 -6.42 -8.00 -11.06
CA LEU A 275 -5.67 -9.18 -11.49
C LEU A 275 -6.35 -9.91 -12.66
N ARG A 276 -7.67 -10.06 -12.63
CA ARG A 276 -8.47 -10.67 -13.71
C ARG A 276 -8.37 -9.86 -15.01
N ALA A 277 -8.31 -8.53 -14.94
CA ALA A 277 -8.14 -7.68 -16.11
C ALA A 277 -6.71 -7.72 -16.68
N LEU A 278 -5.70 -7.85 -15.81
CA LEU A 278 -4.28 -7.87 -16.20
C LEU A 278 -3.79 -9.23 -16.68
N PHE A 279 -4.39 -10.34 -16.21
CA PHE A 279 -4.04 -11.71 -16.58
C PHE A 279 -5.25 -12.43 -17.21
N THR A 280 -5.59 -12.07 -18.45
CA THR A 280 -6.79 -12.56 -19.16
C THR A 280 -6.89 -14.10 -19.30
N GLY A 281 -5.77 -14.82 -19.24
CA GLY A 281 -5.71 -16.28 -19.26
C GLY A 281 -5.76 -16.96 -17.88
N ARG A 282 -6.02 -16.23 -16.77
CA ARG A 282 -6.01 -16.77 -15.40
C ARG A 282 -7.29 -16.45 -14.64
N SER A 283 -7.73 -17.42 -13.84
CA SER A 283 -8.84 -17.25 -12.90
C SER A 283 -8.33 -16.94 -11.49
N PHE A 284 -8.96 -15.98 -10.83
CA PHE A 284 -8.73 -15.62 -9.43
C PHE A 284 -9.93 -15.93 -8.53
N GLY A 285 -10.92 -16.69 -9.05
CA GLY A 285 -12.17 -16.98 -8.34
C GLY A 285 -11.98 -17.77 -7.04
N SER A 286 -11.02 -18.70 -6.99
CA SER A 286 -10.68 -19.43 -5.75
C SER A 286 -10.03 -18.54 -4.69
N ALA A 287 -9.21 -17.56 -5.12
CA ALA A 287 -8.65 -16.55 -4.23
C ALA A 287 -9.74 -15.61 -3.69
N LEU A 288 -10.70 -15.19 -4.53
CA LEU A 288 -11.84 -14.37 -4.10
C LEU A 288 -12.79 -15.12 -3.16
N ALA A 289 -13.02 -16.42 -3.38
CA ALA A 289 -13.77 -17.27 -2.44
C ALA A 289 -13.04 -17.35 -1.09
N THR A 290 -11.74 -17.69 -1.11
CA THR A 290 -10.88 -17.71 0.10
C THR A 290 -10.87 -16.37 0.84
N ALA A 291 -10.94 -15.25 0.13
CA ALA A 291 -11.00 -13.91 0.71
C ALA A 291 -12.40 -13.58 1.28
N THR A 292 -13.46 -14.15 0.71
CA THR A 292 -14.84 -14.05 1.20
C THR A 292 -15.00 -14.84 2.51
N ASP A 293 -14.39 -16.03 2.61
CA ASP A 293 -14.41 -16.85 3.83
C ASP A 293 -13.66 -16.23 5.02
N ARG A 294 -12.83 -15.20 4.76
CA ARG A 294 -12.07 -14.44 5.78
C ARG A 294 -12.75 -13.15 6.22
N LEU A 295 -13.93 -12.83 5.68
CA LEU A 295 -14.65 -11.60 6.03
C LEU A 295 -15.04 -11.59 7.53
N PRO A 296 -15.02 -10.41 8.20
CA PRO A 296 -15.46 -10.29 9.58
C PRO A 296 -16.87 -10.85 9.83
N SER A 297 -17.03 -11.64 10.90
CA SER A 297 -18.25 -12.39 11.20
C SER A 297 -19.50 -11.53 11.44
N GLY A 298 -19.30 -10.24 11.71
CA GLY A 298 -20.34 -9.24 11.90
C GLY A 298 -20.96 -8.71 10.62
N LEU A 299 -20.36 -8.92 9.44
CA LEU A 299 -20.89 -8.37 8.18
C LEU A 299 -22.19 -9.04 7.71
N ASN A 300 -23.04 -8.27 7.04
CA ASN A 300 -24.24 -8.70 6.33
C ASN A 300 -24.06 -8.64 4.79
N ALA A 301 -25.04 -9.19 4.05
CA ALA A 301 -24.94 -9.32 2.59
C ALA A 301 -24.83 -7.96 1.87
N ASP A 302 -25.56 -6.95 2.32
CA ASP A 302 -25.58 -5.64 1.67
C ASP A 302 -24.28 -4.84 1.94
N GLU A 303 -23.66 -5.02 3.10
CA GLU A 303 -22.31 -4.52 3.38
C GLU A 303 -21.28 -5.08 2.41
N VAL A 304 -21.31 -6.40 2.20
CA VAL A 304 -20.40 -7.09 1.27
C VAL A 304 -20.65 -6.63 -0.16
N GLU A 305 -21.91 -6.55 -0.61
CA GLU A 305 -22.22 -6.20 -1.99
C GLU A 305 -21.95 -4.72 -2.32
N ARG A 306 -22.28 -3.78 -1.41
CA ARG A 306 -21.82 -2.38 -1.55
C ARG A 306 -20.30 -2.29 -1.55
N GLY A 307 -19.62 -3.09 -0.73
CA GLY A 307 -18.16 -3.19 -0.73
C GLY A 307 -17.62 -3.59 -2.09
N ARG A 308 -18.13 -4.70 -2.66
CA ARG A 308 -17.77 -5.15 -4.02
C ARG A 308 -18.01 -4.08 -5.07
N ALA A 309 -19.16 -3.41 -5.05
CA ALA A 309 -19.47 -2.33 -6.00
C ALA A 309 -18.47 -1.15 -5.93
N VAL A 310 -17.94 -0.83 -4.75
CA VAL A 310 -16.84 0.14 -4.59
C VAL A 310 -15.54 -0.42 -5.16
N GLY A 311 -15.20 -1.67 -4.83
CA GLY A 311 -13.98 -2.32 -5.27
C GLY A 311 -13.86 -2.46 -6.79
N SER A 312 -14.91 -2.93 -7.47
CA SER A 312 -14.92 -3.05 -8.94
C SER A 312 -14.78 -1.71 -9.64
N GLN A 313 -15.35 -0.63 -9.11
CA GLN A 313 -15.17 0.72 -9.67
C GLN A 313 -13.73 1.22 -9.49
N ALA A 314 -13.14 1.03 -8.30
CA ALA A 314 -11.75 1.40 -8.05
C ALA A 314 -10.76 0.62 -8.95
N ALA A 315 -11.00 -0.68 -9.16
CA ALA A 315 -10.25 -1.50 -10.12
C ALA A 315 -10.39 -0.99 -11.55
N ALA A 316 -11.62 -0.75 -12.02
CA ALA A 316 -11.88 -0.25 -13.36
C ALA A 316 -11.15 1.07 -13.62
N GLY A 317 -11.26 2.06 -12.74
CA GLY A 317 -10.57 3.35 -12.90
C GLY A 317 -9.05 3.26 -12.90
N ASN A 318 -8.47 2.32 -12.14
CA ASN A 318 -7.02 2.11 -12.11
C ASN A 318 -6.51 1.33 -13.34
N VAL A 319 -7.25 0.33 -13.82
CA VAL A 319 -6.94 -0.42 -15.05
C VAL A 319 -7.12 0.46 -16.29
N ASP A 320 -8.24 1.17 -16.39
CA ASP A 320 -8.60 1.98 -17.56
C ASP A 320 -7.63 3.15 -17.75
N ALA A 321 -7.19 3.79 -16.67
CA ALA A 321 -6.16 4.82 -16.68
C ALA A 321 -4.80 4.34 -17.25
N ARG A 322 -4.58 3.02 -17.35
CA ARG A 322 -3.33 2.42 -17.84
C ARG A 322 -3.47 1.68 -19.18
N ARG A 323 -4.65 1.62 -19.81
CA ARG A 323 -4.85 0.93 -21.11
C ARG A 323 -3.97 1.47 -22.25
N ALA A 324 -3.68 2.78 -22.25
CA ALA A 324 -2.95 3.47 -23.30
C ALA A 324 -1.69 4.17 -22.75
N ASP A 325 -1.03 3.58 -21.76
CA ASP A 325 0.13 4.16 -21.07
C ASP A 325 1.47 3.94 -21.79
N GLY A 326 1.47 3.28 -22.95
CA GLY A 326 2.66 2.92 -23.71
C GLY A 326 3.29 1.57 -23.33
N SER A 327 2.78 0.84 -22.33
CA SER A 327 3.38 -0.44 -21.91
C SER A 327 3.24 -1.57 -22.94
N ALA A 328 2.44 -1.38 -23.97
CA ALA A 328 2.24 -2.31 -25.08
C ALA A 328 3.15 -2.01 -26.29
N ASP A 329 4.07 -1.03 -26.20
CA ASP A 329 5.01 -0.72 -27.29
C ASP A 329 6.07 -1.83 -27.46
N GLY A 330 5.74 -2.81 -28.29
CA GLY A 330 6.62 -3.91 -28.70
C GLY A 330 7.59 -3.57 -29.84
N SER A 331 7.78 -2.29 -30.20
CA SER A 331 8.72 -1.89 -31.26
C SER A 331 10.12 -2.47 -31.00
N PRO A 332 10.76 -3.12 -31.99
CA PRO A 332 12.02 -3.84 -31.76
C PRO A 332 13.17 -2.89 -31.44
N TYR A 333 14.06 -3.35 -30.56
CA TYR A 333 15.33 -2.68 -30.31
C TYR A 333 16.29 -2.86 -31.49
N VAL A 334 16.98 -1.79 -31.87
CA VAL A 334 18.05 -1.81 -32.89
C VAL A 334 19.38 -1.55 -32.18
N PRO A 335 20.29 -2.53 -32.10
CA PRO A 335 21.61 -2.33 -31.49
C PRO A 335 22.50 -1.41 -32.33
N ASP A 336 23.27 -0.54 -31.67
CA ASP A 336 24.21 0.38 -32.35
C ASP A 336 25.35 -0.34 -33.07
N GLY A 337 25.73 -1.54 -32.62
CA GLY A 337 26.75 -2.37 -33.26
C GLY A 337 28.21 -1.92 -33.09
N VAL A 338 28.50 -1.07 -32.09
CA VAL A 338 29.83 -0.49 -31.83
C VAL A 338 30.46 -1.04 -30.53
N PRO A 339 31.78 -0.88 -30.30
CA PRO A 339 32.37 -1.16 -29.00
C PRO A 339 31.65 -0.41 -27.87
N GLY A 340 31.43 -1.06 -26.74
CA GLY A 340 30.65 -0.49 -25.63
C GLY A 340 29.13 -0.63 -25.75
N SER A 341 28.57 -0.77 -26.95
CA SER A 341 27.11 -0.90 -27.11
C SER A 341 26.61 -2.30 -26.74
N TRP A 342 25.44 -2.35 -26.11
CA TRP A 342 24.79 -3.59 -25.71
C TRP A 342 24.52 -4.50 -26.91
N ARG A 343 24.65 -5.80 -26.63
CA ARG A 343 24.52 -6.89 -27.58
C ARG A 343 23.96 -8.10 -26.83
N PRO A 344 23.16 -8.97 -27.49
CA PRO A 344 22.67 -10.19 -26.87
C PRO A 344 23.82 -11.12 -26.43
N THR A 345 23.70 -11.69 -25.23
CA THR A 345 24.65 -12.66 -24.65
C THR A 345 24.08 -14.08 -24.66
N GLY A 346 23.31 -14.44 -25.69
CA GLY A 346 22.61 -15.74 -25.80
C GLY A 346 21.36 -15.90 -24.93
N SER A 347 21.05 -14.95 -24.05
CA SER A 347 19.93 -15.00 -23.10
C SER A 347 18.58 -14.51 -23.65
N GLY A 348 18.53 -14.04 -24.90
CA GLY A 348 17.30 -13.61 -25.58
C GLY A 348 17.41 -12.24 -26.27
N ALA A 349 16.27 -11.77 -26.78
CA ALA A 349 16.12 -10.42 -27.34
C ALA A 349 16.05 -9.34 -26.25
N ALA A 350 16.21 -8.08 -26.63
CA ALA A 350 16.10 -6.93 -25.72
C ALA A 350 14.75 -6.90 -24.99
N VAL A 351 14.79 -6.93 -23.65
CA VAL A 351 13.59 -6.99 -22.82
C VAL A 351 12.99 -5.58 -22.61
N THR A 352 11.77 -5.41 -23.12
CA THR A 352 10.95 -4.21 -22.99
C THR A 352 11.70 -2.89 -23.29
N PRO A 353 12.35 -2.72 -24.46
CA PRO A 353 13.22 -1.58 -24.76
C PRO A 353 12.50 -0.23 -24.64
N ASN A 354 11.21 -0.18 -24.99
CA ASN A 354 10.42 1.06 -24.94
C ASN A 354 9.90 1.42 -23.53
N TRP A 355 10.21 0.65 -22.48
CA TRP A 355 9.60 0.88 -21.15
C TRP A 355 9.98 2.23 -20.51
N GLY A 356 11.12 2.81 -20.92
CA GLY A 356 11.50 4.18 -20.56
C GLY A 356 10.63 5.29 -21.17
N ARG A 357 9.64 4.92 -22.01
CA ARG A 357 8.62 5.81 -22.60
C ARG A 357 7.24 5.63 -21.99
N VAL A 358 7.04 4.64 -21.12
CA VAL A 358 5.76 4.41 -20.45
C VAL A 358 5.39 5.65 -19.63
N THR A 359 4.13 6.06 -19.73
CA THR A 359 3.58 7.18 -18.97
C THR A 359 3.79 6.91 -17.47
N PRO A 360 4.48 7.77 -16.70
CA PRO A 360 4.70 7.49 -15.28
C PRO A 360 3.41 7.38 -14.47
N PHE A 361 3.52 6.81 -13.27
CA PHE A 361 2.43 6.76 -12.30
C PHE A 361 2.39 8.03 -11.43
N THR A 362 3.55 8.44 -10.92
CA THR A 362 3.70 9.58 -9.99
C THR A 362 4.59 10.69 -10.52
N LEU A 363 5.54 10.37 -11.40
CA LEU A 363 6.51 11.33 -11.95
C LEU A 363 5.88 12.26 -13.00
N THR A 364 6.40 13.47 -13.11
CA THR A 364 6.01 14.43 -14.14
C THR A 364 6.58 14.09 -15.52
N SER A 365 7.65 13.29 -15.59
CA SER A 365 8.19 12.73 -16.83
C SER A 365 9.04 11.47 -16.58
N PRO A 366 9.21 10.59 -17.59
CA PRO A 366 10.13 9.43 -17.52
C PRO A 366 11.62 9.78 -17.33
N ALA A 367 11.98 11.07 -17.32
CA ALA A 367 13.34 11.56 -17.14
C ALA A 367 13.56 12.26 -15.78
N GLN A 368 12.51 12.52 -14.99
CA GLN A 368 12.55 13.38 -13.80
C GLN A 368 13.64 12.99 -12.79
N PHE A 369 13.86 11.68 -12.58
CA PHE A 369 14.91 11.14 -11.71
C PHE A 369 15.85 10.19 -12.46
N ARG A 370 15.98 10.35 -13.78
CA ARG A 370 17.00 9.61 -14.54
C ARG A 370 18.38 10.06 -14.04
N PRO A 371 19.28 9.13 -13.66
CA PRO A 371 20.64 9.50 -13.30
C PRO A 371 21.35 10.13 -14.52
N GLY A 372 22.50 10.76 -14.26
CA GLY A 372 23.40 11.22 -15.33
C GLY A 372 23.88 10.06 -16.21
N LEU A 373 24.68 10.36 -17.23
CA LEU A 373 25.26 9.32 -18.10
C LEU A 373 26.29 8.46 -17.32
N PRO A 374 26.57 7.20 -17.74
CA PRO A 374 27.55 6.36 -17.06
C PRO A 374 28.92 7.04 -16.99
N GLY A 375 29.43 7.21 -15.76
CA GLY A 375 30.66 7.96 -15.47
C GLY A 375 30.64 9.46 -15.83
N GLY A 376 29.49 10.01 -16.23
CA GLY A 376 29.36 11.36 -16.77
C GLY A 376 29.75 11.51 -18.25
N PHE A 377 30.06 10.41 -18.95
CA PHE A 377 30.58 10.45 -20.32
C PHE A 377 29.46 10.54 -21.37
N GLY A 378 29.67 11.38 -22.40
CA GLY A 378 28.69 11.64 -23.47
C GLY A 378 28.72 10.65 -24.64
N SER A 379 29.67 9.73 -24.70
CA SER A 379 29.81 8.75 -25.78
C SER A 379 30.52 7.47 -25.32
N TYR A 380 30.32 6.36 -26.05
CA TYR A 380 31.03 5.10 -25.81
C TYR A 380 32.55 5.28 -25.75
N ALA A 381 33.15 5.90 -26.78
CA ALA A 381 34.61 6.05 -26.85
C ALA A 381 35.21 6.83 -25.67
N ALA A 382 34.51 7.87 -25.17
CA ALA A 382 34.97 8.64 -24.02
C ALA A 382 34.85 7.85 -22.70
N LEU A 383 33.79 7.03 -22.55
CA LEU A 383 33.62 6.13 -21.42
C LEU A 383 34.70 5.04 -21.42
N LEU A 384 34.83 4.29 -22.51
CA LEU A 384 35.72 3.14 -22.62
C LEU A 384 37.20 3.52 -22.43
N GLY A 385 37.62 4.67 -22.97
CA GLY A 385 38.98 5.17 -22.78
C GLY A 385 39.33 5.63 -21.36
N SER A 386 38.35 5.73 -20.45
CA SER A 386 38.56 6.27 -19.10
C SER A 386 39.15 5.26 -18.11
N GLN A 387 39.90 5.75 -17.09
CA GLN A 387 40.35 4.92 -15.97
C GLN A 387 39.16 4.35 -15.19
N LEU A 388 38.10 5.17 -15.01
CA LEU A 388 36.89 4.74 -14.32
C LEU A 388 36.30 3.47 -14.96
N TYR A 389 36.28 3.38 -16.30
CA TYR A 389 35.78 2.18 -16.98
C TYR A 389 36.67 0.95 -16.73
N GLU A 390 38.00 1.11 -16.82
CA GLU A 390 38.95 0.03 -16.52
C GLU A 390 38.80 -0.51 -15.09
N ASP A 391 38.67 0.38 -14.09
CA ASP A 391 38.48 0.01 -12.68
C ASP A 391 37.19 -0.82 -12.50
N GLN A 392 36.13 -0.45 -13.22
CA GLN A 392 34.80 -1.08 -13.14
C GLN A 392 34.78 -2.46 -13.81
N VAL A 393 35.44 -2.61 -14.98
CA VAL A 393 35.64 -3.89 -15.65
C VAL A 393 36.52 -4.81 -14.81
N THR A 394 37.59 -4.28 -14.22
CA THR A 394 38.51 -5.04 -13.36
C THR A 394 37.80 -5.56 -12.11
N GLU A 395 37.00 -4.74 -11.43
CA GLU A 395 36.25 -5.16 -10.26
C GLU A 395 35.26 -6.29 -10.58
N VAL A 396 34.42 -6.13 -11.61
CA VAL A 396 33.41 -7.15 -11.94
C VAL A 396 34.04 -8.42 -12.53
N ARG A 397 35.20 -8.32 -13.20
CA ARG A 397 35.96 -9.51 -13.63
C ARG A 397 36.42 -10.34 -12.43
N LEU A 398 37.00 -9.69 -11.42
CA LEU A 398 37.52 -10.32 -10.21
C LEU A 398 36.40 -10.87 -9.31
N LEU A 399 35.32 -10.11 -9.12
CA LEU A 399 34.27 -10.42 -8.14
C LEU A 399 33.01 -11.06 -8.72
N GLY A 400 32.79 -10.98 -10.03
CA GLY A 400 31.57 -11.43 -10.70
C GLY A 400 31.70 -12.77 -11.44
N GLY A 401 32.91 -13.29 -11.61
CA GLY A 401 33.16 -14.53 -12.33
C GLY A 401 32.56 -15.76 -11.65
N ARG A 402 32.09 -16.71 -12.46
CA ARG A 402 31.67 -18.06 -12.04
C ARG A 402 32.84 -18.87 -11.47
N THR A 403 34.00 -18.77 -12.13
CA THR A 403 35.26 -19.45 -11.81
C THR A 403 36.37 -18.41 -11.69
N GLY A 404 37.48 -18.75 -11.01
CA GLY A 404 38.64 -17.86 -10.85
C GLY A 404 38.40 -16.58 -10.05
N SER A 405 37.22 -16.41 -9.44
CA SER A 405 36.84 -15.20 -8.72
C SER A 405 37.47 -15.13 -7.33
N THR A 406 37.84 -13.91 -6.90
CA THR A 406 38.32 -13.60 -5.53
C THR A 406 37.19 -13.37 -4.52
N ARG A 407 35.93 -13.49 -4.96
CA ARG A 407 34.72 -13.29 -4.16
C ARG A 407 34.60 -14.33 -3.03
N THR A 408 34.23 -13.88 -1.84
CA THR A 408 34.03 -14.73 -0.66
C THR A 408 32.73 -15.55 -0.73
N ALA A 409 32.59 -16.55 0.14
CA ALA A 409 31.35 -17.31 0.30
C ALA A 409 30.16 -16.42 0.66
N GLU A 410 30.36 -15.44 1.57
CA GLU A 410 29.33 -14.47 1.97
C GLU A 410 28.88 -13.61 0.78
N GLN A 411 29.82 -13.08 0.00
CA GLN A 411 29.50 -12.30 -1.21
C GLN A 411 28.79 -13.15 -2.28
N THR A 412 29.07 -14.44 -2.35
CA THR A 412 28.35 -15.39 -3.22
C THR A 412 26.91 -15.61 -2.74
N GLN A 413 26.69 -15.75 -1.43
CA GLN A 413 25.34 -15.83 -0.87
C GLN A 413 24.55 -14.54 -1.09
N ILE A 414 25.18 -13.36 -0.91
CA ILE A 414 24.59 -12.05 -1.22
C ILE A 414 24.16 -11.98 -2.69
N ALA A 415 25.00 -12.45 -3.62
CA ALA A 415 24.72 -12.45 -5.05
C ALA A 415 23.41 -13.19 -5.39
N PHE A 416 23.26 -14.41 -4.89
CA PHE A 416 22.07 -15.23 -5.15
C PHE A 416 20.84 -14.81 -4.33
N PHE A 417 21.02 -14.35 -3.09
CA PHE A 417 19.89 -13.91 -2.26
C PHE A 417 19.09 -12.78 -2.92
N TRP A 418 19.75 -11.88 -3.64
CA TRP A 418 19.14 -10.76 -4.36
C TRP A 418 18.98 -11.02 -5.87
N ALA A 419 19.19 -12.24 -6.35
CA ALA A 419 19.09 -12.55 -7.79
C ALA A 419 17.64 -12.53 -8.27
N ASN A 420 16.89 -13.62 -8.11
CA ASN A 420 15.48 -13.73 -8.50
C ASN A 420 15.24 -13.34 -9.99
N ASP A 421 16.22 -13.56 -10.86
CA ASP A 421 16.15 -13.15 -12.27
C ASP A 421 15.40 -14.18 -13.15
N ILE A 422 15.24 -15.40 -12.66
CA ILE A 422 14.76 -16.58 -13.41
C ILE A 422 13.26 -16.85 -13.27
N ALA A 423 12.69 -17.65 -14.17
CA ALA A 423 11.30 -18.10 -14.10
C ALA A 423 11.01 -18.91 -12.82
N GLY A 424 9.78 -18.88 -12.31
CA GLY A 424 9.42 -19.59 -11.07
C GLY A 424 9.86 -18.90 -9.78
N THR A 425 10.20 -17.61 -9.83
CA THR A 425 10.47 -16.73 -8.68
C THR A 425 9.57 -15.51 -8.78
N TYR A 426 9.30 -14.80 -7.68
CA TYR A 426 8.52 -13.56 -7.71
C TYR A 426 9.20 -12.35 -8.39
N LYS A 427 10.39 -12.52 -8.97
CA LYS A 427 11.25 -11.47 -9.54
C LYS A 427 11.66 -10.37 -8.53
N PRO A 428 12.56 -9.43 -8.86
CA PRO A 428 13.06 -8.44 -7.90
C PRO A 428 11.98 -7.51 -7.29
N PRO A 429 10.97 -7.02 -8.03
CA PRO A 429 9.87 -6.25 -7.44
C PRO A 429 9.08 -7.07 -6.41
N GLY A 430 8.86 -8.37 -6.67
CA GLY A 430 8.16 -9.25 -5.75
C GLY A 430 8.92 -9.51 -4.44
N GLN A 431 10.25 -9.60 -4.49
CA GLN A 431 11.08 -9.70 -3.29
C GLN A 431 10.87 -8.49 -2.35
N LEU A 432 10.83 -7.28 -2.90
CA LEU A 432 10.64 -6.05 -2.14
C LEU A 432 9.22 -5.93 -1.57
N LEU A 433 8.20 -6.42 -2.29
CA LEU A 433 6.83 -6.53 -1.78
C LEU A 433 6.71 -7.61 -0.67
N ALA A 434 7.42 -8.73 -0.78
CA ALA A 434 7.52 -9.73 0.27
C ALA A 434 8.21 -9.18 1.54
N HIS A 435 9.29 -8.41 1.38
CA HIS A 435 9.96 -7.75 2.52
C HIS A 435 9.09 -6.64 3.13
N THR A 436 8.30 -5.92 2.31
CA THR A 436 7.30 -4.95 2.79
C THR A 436 6.27 -5.62 3.71
N ARG A 437 5.80 -6.83 3.36
CA ARG A 437 4.91 -7.63 4.23
C ARG A 437 5.56 -7.98 5.57
N ILE A 438 6.81 -8.44 5.58
CA ILE A 438 7.53 -8.79 6.81
C ILE A 438 7.59 -7.58 7.76
N VAL A 439 7.91 -6.39 7.23
CA VAL A 439 7.96 -5.16 8.02
C VAL A 439 6.56 -4.73 8.48
N ALA A 440 5.54 -4.79 7.61
CA ALA A 440 4.16 -4.46 7.95
C ALA A 440 3.61 -5.31 9.12
N GLU A 441 3.86 -6.61 9.10
CA GLU A 441 3.49 -7.55 10.16
C GLU A 441 4.24 -7.23 11.46
N GLN A 442 5.56 -7.05 11.40
CA GLN A 442 6.41 -6.68 12.54
C GLN A 442 5.99 -5.34 13.19
N ARG A 443 5.42 -4.41 12.42
CA ARG A 443 4.95 -3.11 12.88
C ARG A 443 3.47 -3.09 13.28
N ASN A 444 2.76 -4.23 13.21
CA ASN A 444 1.33 -4.37 13.49
C ASN A 444 0.49 -3.31 12.76
N LEU A 445 0.70 -3.15 11.45
CA LEU A 445 -0.04 -2.17 10.66
C LEU A 445 -1.51 -2.58 10.47
N THR A 446 -2.42 -1.61 10.51
CA THR A 446 -3.85 -1.79 10.20
C THR A 446 -4.09 -1.96 8.69
N VAL A 447 -5.29 -2.39 8.31
CA VAL A 447 -5.68 -2.57 6.89
C VAL A 447 -5.49 -1.29 6.07
N LEU A 448 -5.86 -0.12 6.59
CA LEU A 448 -5.62 1.17 5.92
C LEU A 448 -4.13 1.54 5.83
N GLN A 449 -3.37 1.26 6.88
CA GLN A 449 -1.93 1.49 6.89
C GLN A 449 -1.22 0.61 5.84
N ASN A 450 -1.65 -0.65 5.70
CA ASN A 450 -1.17 -1.59 4.68
C ASN A 450 -1.60 -1.16 3.26
N ALA A 451 -2.86 -0.79 3.04
CA ALA A 451 -3.33 -0.29 1.75
C ALA A 451 -2.48 0.89 1.26
N ARG A 452 -2.22 1.86 2.15
CA ARG A 452 -1.34 3.01 1.88
C ARG A 452 0.11 2.60 1.63
N LEU A 453 0.69 1.76 2.49
CA LEU A 453 2.10 1.37 2.40
C LEU A 453 2.40 0.61 1.10
N PHE A 454 1.59 -0.40 0.78
CA PHE A 454 1.77 -1.19 -0.44
C PHE A 454 1.43 -0.39 -1.70
N GLY A 455 0.46 0.52 -1.65
CA GLY A 455 0.21 1.48 -2.72
C GLY A 455 1.44 2.33 -3.02
N LEU A 456 2.03 2.95 -1.99
CA LEU A 456 3.24 3.77 -2.11
C LEU A 456 4.45 2.98 -2.64
N VAL A 457 4.72 1.78 -2.08
CA VAL A 457 5.82 0.92 -2.53
C VAL A 457 5.62 0.54 -4.00
N SER A 458 4.42 0.10 -4.38
CA SER A 458 4.17 -0.38 -5.74
C SER A 458 4.24 0.74 -6.79
N LEU A 459 3.72 1.93 -6.46
CA LEU A 459 3.90 3.15 -7.26
C LEU A 459 5.39 3.47 -7.49
N ALA A 460 6.18 3.46 -6.41
CA ALA A 460 7.61 3.75 -6.48
C ALA A 460 8.40 2.69 -7.26
N LEU A 461 8.02 1.41 -7.16
CA LEU A 461 8.60 0.34 -7.97
C LEU A 461 8.27 0.50 -9.47
N ALA A 462 7.03 0.81 -9.83
CA ALA A 462 6.64 1.01 -11.22
C ALA A 462 7.38 2.20 -11.87
N ASP A 463 7.50 3.33 -11.17
CA ASP A 463 8.26 4.47 -11.68
C ASP A 463 9.78 4.23 -11.66
N ALA A 464 10.31 3.46 -10.70
CA ALA A 464 11.69 3.01 -10.71
C ALA A 464 12.02 2.15 -11.95
N ALA A 465 11.08 1.32 -12.43
CA ALA A 465 11.23 0.58 -13.68
C ALA A 465 11.34 1.55 -14.88
N ILE A 466 10.48 2.55 -14.96
CA ILE A 466 10.48 3.56 -16.04
C ILE A 466 11.80 4.34 -16.05
N VAL A 467 12.27 4.78 -14.88
CA VAL A 467 13.55 5.48 -14.72
C VAL A 467 14.74 4.60 -15.11
N ALA A 468 14.77 3.34 -14.64
CA ALA A 468 15.85 2.40 -14.96
C ALA A 468 15.88 2.05 -16.45
N TRP A 469 14.74 1.74 -17.08
CA TRP A 469 14.69 1.44 -18.52
C TRP A 469 14.94 2.67 -19.39
N GLY A 470 14.53 3.86 -18.94
CA GLY A 470 14.92 5.13 -19.58
C GLY A 470 16.42 5.41 -19.52
N SER A 471 17.13 4.86 -18.52
CA SER A 471 18.59 4.92 -18.44
C SER A 471 19.26 3.89 -19.37
N LYS A 472 18.58 2.77 -19.65
CA LYS A 472 19.10 1.64 -20.44
C LYS A 472 19.00 1.81 -21.95
N TYR A 473 17.94 2.49 -22.41
CA TYR A 473 17.50 2.48 -23.82
C TYR A 473 17.18 3.86 -24.39
N ALA A 474 17.33 4.92 -23.59
CA ALA A 474 16.98 6.30 -23.97
C ALA A 474 18.09 7.29 -23.55
N THR A 475 19.34 6.89 -23.79
CA THR A 475 20.54 7.72 -23.65
C THR A 475 21.47 7.48 -24.87
N PRO A 476 22.55 8.27 -25.06
CA PRO A 476 23.55 7.99 -26.09
C PRO A 476 24.46 6.77 -25.80
N ILE A 477 24.25 6.06 -24.68
CA ILE A 477 25.07 4.92 -24.24
C ILE A 477 24.16 3.81 -23.69
N ASP A 478 23.75 2.91 -24.57
CA ASP A 478 23.08 1.67 -24.19
C ASP A 478 24.15 0.63 -23.80
N LEU A 479 24.72 0.79 -22.60
CA LEU A 479 25.96 0.11 -22.20
C LEU A 479 25.87 -1.43 -22.21
N TRP A 480 26.91 -2.08 -22.75
CA TRP A 480 27.07 -3.53 -22.73
C TRP A 480 27.20 -4.15 -21.33
N ARG A 481 26.95 -5.46 -21.24
CA ARG A 481 27.09 -6.21 -19.98
C ARG A 481 28.57 -6.52 -19.67
N PRO A 482 28.94 -6.74 -18.39
CA PRO A 482 30.28 -7.19 -18.01
C PRO A 482 30.82 -8.36 -18.82
N GLU A 483 29.97 -9.33 -19.15
CA GLU A 483 30.32 -10.46 -20.01
C GLU A 483 30.84 -10.00 -21.39
N SER A 484 30.08 -9.17 -22.10
CA SER A 484 30.52 -8.59 -23.38
C SER A 484 31.74 -7.69 -23.25
N ALA A 485 31.81 -6.90 -22.17
CA ALA A 485 32.95 -6.02 -21.88
C ALA A 485 34.26 -6.79 -21.70
N ILE A 486 34.20 -7.91 -20.98
CA ILE A 486 35.36 -8.76 -20.71
C ILE A 486 35.70 -9.63 -21.94
N HIS A 487 34.72 -10.10 -22.70
CA HIS A 487 34.97 -10.87 -23.93
C HIS A 487 35.60 -10.03 -25.04
N HIS A 488 35.22 -8.75 -25.14
CA HIS A 488 35.59 -7.84 -26.23
C HIS A 488 36.47 -6.66 -25.79
N ALA A 489 37.25 -6.82 -24.70
CA ALA A 489 38.17 -5.79 -24.21
C ALA A 489 39.27 -5.43 -25.25
N ASP A 490 39.55 -6.31 -26.21
CA ASP A 490 40.38 -5.99 -27.39
C ASP A 490 39.79 -4.89 -28.29
N THR A 491 38.48 -4.61 -28.18
CA THR A 491 37.76 -3.62 -29.00
C THR A 491 37.48 -2.29 -28.30
N ASP A 492 37.72 -2.19 -26.98
CA ASP A 492 37.34 -1.00 -26.20
C ASP A 492 38.39 0.13 -26.25
N GLY A 493 39.60 -0.15 -26.73
CA GLY A 493 40.69 0.81 -26.88
C GLY A 493 41.46 1.12 -25.59
N ARG A 494 41.26 0.34 -24.52
CA ARG A 494 41.79 0.59 -23.17
C ARG A 494 42.90 -0.43 -22.83
N PRO A 495 44.19 -0.04 -22.75
CA PRO A 495 45.29 -1.00 -22.57
C PRO A 495 45.27 -1.85 -21.28
N GLY A 496 44.60 -1.38 -20.21
CA GLY A 496 44.50 -2.09 -18.95
C GLY A 496 43.30 -3.04 -18.83
N THR A 497 42.35 -3.03 -19.77
CA THR A 497 41.39 -4.13 -19.93
C THR A 497 42.04 -5.23 -20.77
N GLN A 498 41.63 -6.49 -20.57
CA GLN A 498 42.27 -7.66 -21.20
C GLN A 498 41.19 -8.67 -21.61
N PRO A 499 41.13 -9.12 -22.87
CA PRO A 499 40.05 -9.97 -23.35
C PRO A 499 40.08 -11.36 -22.68
N ASP A 500 38.90 -11.88 -22.36
CA ASP A 500 38.72 -13.23 -21.81
C ASP A 500 37.41 -13.85 -22.30
N PRO A 501 37.42 -14.48 -23.50
CA PRO A 501 36.25 -15.15 -24.06
C PRO A 501 35.75 -16.35 -23.24
N SER A 502 36.52 -16.80 -22.23
CA SER A 502 36.17 -17.91 -21.34
C SER A 502 35.38 -17.46 -20.11
N TRP A 503 35.49 -16.19 -19.73
CA TRP A 503 34.83 -15.64 -18.55
C TRP A 503 33.31 -15.79 -18.63
N ARG A 504 32.66 -16.17 -17.53
CA ARG A 504 31.19 -16.28 -17.44
C ARG A 504 30.73 -15.67 -16.11
N PRO A 505 29.56 -14.99 -16.08
CA PRO A 505 29.02 -14.43 -14.84
C PRO A 505 28.61 -15.55 -13.87
N LEU A 506 28.62 -15.25 -12.57
CA LEU A 506 28.09 -16.14 -11.53
C LEU A 506 26.59 -16.41 -11.73
N SER A 507 25.83 -15.41 -12.20
CA SER A 507 24.41 -15.50 -12.58
C SER A 507 24.09 -16.80 -13.31
N GLN A 508 23.14 -17.59 -12.80
CA GLN A 508 22.83 -18.94 -13.29
C GLN A 508 21.33 -19.19 -13.43
N ASP A 509 20.95 -19.88 -14.50
CA ASP A 509 19.60 -20.39 -14.71
C ASP A 509 19.34 -21.69 -13.90
N ARG A 510 18.14 -22.28 -14.04
CA ARG A 510 17.78 -23.54 -13.36
C ARG A 510 18.59 -24.76 -13.81
N ALA A 511 19.24 -24.70 -14.98
CA ALA A 511 20.14 -25.74 -15.49
C ALA A 511 21.62 -25.45 -15.15
N GLY A 512 21.88 -24.46 -14.28
CA GLY A 512 23.22 -24.04 -13.89
C GLY A 512 24.00 -23.41 -15.05
N GLN A 513 23.35 -22.97 -16.13
CA GLN A 513 24.00 -22.25 -17.23
C GLN A 513 24.16 -20.78 -16.87
N SER A 514 25.34 -20.22 -17.15
CA SER A 514 25.59 -18.81 -16.87
C SER A 514 24.86 -17.91 -17.86
N PHE A 515 24.25 -16.83 -17.38
CA PHE A 515 23.56 -15.87 -18.26
C PHE A 515 23.67 -14.42 -17.75
N SER A 516 23.86 -13.48 -18.68
CA SER A 516 23.61 -12.05 -18.43
C SER A 516 22.17 -11.68 -18.83
N PRO A 517 21.40 -10.91 -18.03
CA PRO A 517 20.04 -10.54 -18.40
C PRO A 517 19.98 -9.70 -19.69
N ALA A 518 19.01 -9.99 -20.57
CA ALA A 518 18.93 -9.49 -21.95
C ALA A 518 18.45 -8.02 -22.07
N PHE A 519 19.16 -7.10 -21.42
CA PHE A 519 18.98 -5.65 -21.50
C PHE A 519 20.27 -4.92 -21.12
N PRO A 520 20.50 -3.67 -21.55
CA PRO A 520 21.68 -2.87 -21.24
C PRO A 520 22.00 -2.76 -19.75
N ALA A 521 23.27 -2.52 -19.42
CA ALA A 521 23.76 -2.51 -18.04
C ALA A 521 23.30 -1.27 -17.27
N TYR A 522 23.62 -0.07 -17.77
CA TYR A 522 23.39 1.17 -17.04
C TYR A 522 21.91 1.64 -17.06
N ALA A 523 21.30 2.09 -15.97
CA ALA A 523 21.64 1.86 -14.56
C ALA A 523 21.02 0.53 -14.08
N SER A 524 21.44 -0.01 -12.93
CA SER A 524 20.97 -1.32 -12.47
C SER A 524 19.52 -1.29 -12.02
N GLY A 525 18.69 -2.17 -12.61
CA GLY A 525 17.26 -2.25 -12.28
C GLY A 525 17.01 -2.59 -10.82
N HIS A 526 17.68 -3.63 -10.31
CA HIS A 526 17.68 -4.03 -8.90
C HIS A 526 17.98 -2.85 -7.96
N ALA A 527 19.08 -2.14 -8.22
CA ALA A 527 19.49 -0.99 -7.42
C ALA A 527 18.43 0.13 -7.40
N THR A 528 17.81 0.43 -8.55
CA THR A 528 16.74 1.44 -8.64
C THR A 528 15.47 1.00 -7.92
N PHE A 529 15.06 -0.26 -8.07
CA PHE A 529 13.91 -0.81 -7.34
C PHE A 529 14.14 -0.80 -5.82
N ALA A 530 15.30 -1.28 -5.35
CA ALA A 530 15.62 -1.36 -3.94
C ALA A 530 15.83 0.02 -3.30
N GLY A 531 16.43 0.97 -4.04
CA GLY A 531 16.49 2.38 -3.64
C GLY A 531 15.10 3.00 -3.50
N ALA A 532 14.18 2.75 -4.43
CA ALA A 532 12.80 3.25 -4.37
C ALA A 532 12.02 2.66 -3.20
N TRP A 533 12.12 1.35 -2.99
CA TRP A 533 11.56 0.66 -1.83
C TRP A 533 12.08 1.23 -0.50
N ALA A 534 13.39 1.35 -0.33
CA ALA A 534 13.99 1.91 0.88
C ALA A 534 13.58 3.38 1.07
N GLY A 535 13.51 4.16 0.00
CA GLY A 535 13.05 5.55 -0.02
C GLY A 535 11.60 5.70 0.47
N VAL A 536 10.69 4.81 0.06
CA VAL A 536 9.32 4.78 0.59
C VAL A 536 9.30 4.36 2.06
N LEU A 537 9.92 3.23 2.42
CA LEU A 537 9.83 2.69 3.78
C LEU A 537 10.39 3.67 4.83
N ARG A 538 11.57 4.25 4.58
CA ARG A 538 12.18 5.22 5.51
C ARG A 538 11.33 6.47 5.70
N SER A 539 10.61 6.88 4.66
CA SER A 539 9.76 8.08 4.69
C SER A 539 8.43 7.79 5.38
N TYR A 540 7.85 6.61 5.14
CA TYR A 540 6.62 6.15 5.78
C TYR A 540 6.78 5.96 7.29
N PHE A 541 7.86 5.31 7.73
CA PHE A 541 8.11 5.07 9.15
C PHE A 541 8.82 6.24 9.86
N GLY A 542 9.24 7.28 9.13
CA GLY A 542 10.03 8.39 9.68
C GLY A 542 11.45 8.01 10.13
N THR A 543 11.90 6.78 9.87
CA THR A 543 13.22 6.27 10.23
C THR A 543 13.67 5.20 9.24
N ASP A 544 14.98 5.15 8.97
CA ASP A 544 15.62 4.09 8.18
C ASP A 544 15.95 2.84 9.02
N ALA A 545 16.12 3.02 10.34
CA ALA A 545 16.66 2.03 11.27
C ALA A 545 15.57 1.11 11.86
N ILE A 546 14.87 0.36 11.00
CA ILE A 546 14.00 -0.74 11.41
C ILE A 546 14.69 -2.06 11.05
N PRO A 547 15.08 -2.88 12.04
CA PRO A 547 15.69 -4.17 11.76
C PRO A 547 14.64 -5.17 11.28
N PHE A 548 14.95 -5.93 10.23
CA PHE A 548 14.08 -6.98 9.69
C PHE A 548 14.90 -8.14 9.11
N THR A 549 14.28 -9.30 8.92
CA THR A 549 14.92 -10.48 8.30
C THR A 549 14.21 -10.85 7.00
N GLY A 550 14.85 -10.53 5.87
CA GLY A 550 14.35 -10.80 4.53
C GLY A 550 14.50 -12.26 4.09
N THR A 551 13.78 -12.61 3.03
CA THR A 551 13.75 -13.94 2.38
C THR A 551 14.07 -13.83 0.88
N THR A 552 14.28 -14.96 0.21
CA THR A 552 14.47 -15.05 -1.24
C THR A 552 13.74 -16.26 -1.82
N ASP A 553 13.33 -16.17 -3.09
CA ASP A 553 12.81 -17.28 -3.90
C ASP A 553 13.91 -17.92 -4.77
N ASP A 554 15.13 -17.35 -4.82
CA ASP A 554 16.18 -17.81 -5.72
C ASP A 554 16.66 -19.23 -5.33
N PRO A 555 16.65 -20.20 -6.27
CA PRO A 555 16.98 -21.59 -5.94
C PRO A 555 18.44 -21.78 -5.48
N ASN A 556 19.34 -20.89 -5.89
CA ASN A 556 20.75 -20.93 -5.46
C ASN A 556 20.95 -20.34 -4.04
N ALA A 557 19.90 -19.75 -3.46
CA ALA A 557 19.84 -19.27 -2.09
C ALA A 557 18.58 -19.80 -1.37
N ALA A 558 18.08 -20.99 -1.76
CA ALA A 558 16.89 -21.59 -1.18
C ALA A 558 17.03 -21.75 0.35
N GLY A 559 16.05 -21.23 1.09
CA GLY A 559 16.05 -21.24 2.56
C GLY A 559 16.96 -20.21 3.23
N VAL A 560 17.77 -19.45 2.48
CA VAL A 560 18.60 -18.38 3.02
C VAL A 560 17.72 -17.24 3.51
N ARG A 561 18.02 -16.75 4.72
CA ARG A 561 17.41 -15.57 5.34
C ARG A 561 18.52 -14.60 5.70
N ARG A 562 18.32 -13.30 5.47
CA ARG A 562 19.33 -12.26 5.75
C ARG A 562 18.73 -11.16 6.61
N SER A 563 19.45 -10.76 7.65
CA SER A 563 19.01 -9.75 8.61
C SER A 563 19.67 -8.42 8.33
N PHE A 564 18.89 -7.35 8.29
CA PHE A 564 19.32 -5.99 8.03
C PHE A 564 18.95 -5.11 9.23
N GLY A 565 19.81 -4.17 9.58
CA GLY A 565 19.53 -3.15 10.60
C GLY A 565 18.79 -1.92 10.04
N SER A 566 18.77 -1.75 8.72
CA SER A 566 18.12 -0.62 8.05
C SER A 566 17.66 -0.94 6.62
N PHE A 567 16.69 -0.19 6.11
CA PHE A 567 16.21 -0.34 4.73
C PHE A 567 17.29 0.08 3.71
N THR A 568 18.01 1.17 3.98
CA THR A 568 19.14 1.62 3.15
C THR A 568 20.29 0.60 3.15
N GLN A 569 20.53 -0.13 4.25
CA GLN A 569 21.50 -1.24 4.27
C GLN A 569 21.08 -2.35 3.31
N ALA A 570 19.82 -2.79 3.37
CA ALA A 570 19.28 -3.83 2.48
C ALA A 570 19.36 -3.40 1.02
N ALA A 571 19.01 -2.14 0.69
CA ALA A 571 19.11 -1.61 -0.67
C ALA A 571 20.56 -1.53 -1.19
N ARG A 572 21.53 -1.18 -0.33
CA ARG A 572 22.96 -1.19 -0.67
C ARG A 572 23.49 -2.59 -0.93
N GLU A 573 23.08 -3.57 -0.12
CA GLU A 573 23.45 -4.96 -0.35
C GLU A 573 22.81 -5.51 -1.64
N ASN A 574 21.54 -5.20 -1.89
CA ASN A 574 20.84 -5.54 -3.13
C ASN A 574 21.58 -5.00 -4.37
N ALA A 575 21.99 -3.73 -4.37
CA ALA A 575 22.71 -3.17 -5.51
C ALA A 575 24.11 -3.79 -5.66
N ARG A 576 24.84 -3.98 -4.55
CA ARG A 576 26.19 -4.59 -4.56
C ARG A 576 26.17 -6.06 -4.99
N SER A 577 25.08 -6.79 -4.72
CA SER A 577 24.89 -8.19 -5.16
C SER A 577 25.10 -8.37 -6.66
N ARG A 578 24.81 -7.34 -7.47
CA ARG A 578 24.81 -7.41 -8.93
C ARG A 578 26.22 -7.42 -9.52
N ILE A 579 27.20 -6.87 -8.80
CA ILE A 579 28.63 -6.95 -9.11
C ILE A 579 29.12 -8.36 -8.77
N TYR A 580 28.76 -8.88 -7.59
CA TYR A 580 29.09 -10.25 -7.17
C TYR A 580 28.47 -11.33 -8.07
N LEU A 581 27.30 -11.05 -8.65
CA LEU A 581 26.61 -11.91 -9.62
C LEU A 581 27.19 -11.81 -11.04
N GLY A 582 28.07 -10.82 -11.30
CA GLY A 582 28.76 -10.63 -12.58
C GLY A 582 27.95 -9.96 -13.68
N VAL A 583 26.86 -9.27 -13.35
CA VAL A 583 25.90 -8.77 -14.35
C VAL A 583 25.83 -7.24 -14.44
N HIS A 584 26.48 -6.51 -13.53
CA HIS A 584 26.51 -5.05 -13.49
C HIS A 584 27.87 -4.51 -13.04
N PHE A 585 28.16 -3.27 -13.43
CA PHE A 585 29.26 -2.46 -12.90
C PHE A 585 28.84 -1.76 -11.60
N GLN A 586 29.78 -1.31 -10.78
CA GLN A 586 29.47 -0.59 -9.55
C GLN A 586 28.80 0.77 -9.80
N PHE A 587 29.14 1.49 -10.88
CA PHE A 587 28.41 2.72 -11.25
C PHE A 587 26.94 2.45 -11.62
N ASP A 588 26.58 1.24 -12.07
CA ASP A 588 25.18 0.89 -12.35
C ASP A 588 24.38 0.83 -11.05
N ALA A 589 25.03 0.32 -9.99
CA ALA A 589 24.47 0.18 -8.65
C ALA A 589 24.34 1.54 -7.94
N ASP A 590 25.38 2.36 -7.97
CA ASP A 590 25.40 3.67 -7.30
C ASP A 590 24.39 4.66 -7.92
N ALA A 591 24.35 4.71 -9.26
CA ALA A 591 23.38 5.52 -9.99
C ALA A 591 21.94 5.02 -9.75
N GLY A 592 21.74 3.71 -9.78
CA GLY A 592 20.44 3.09 -9.53
C GLY A 592 19.89 3.40 -8.13
N ILE A 593 20.70 3.19 -7.08
CA ILE A 593 20.30 3.53 -5.70
C ILE A 593 19.92 5.01 -5.59
N THR A 594 20.74 5.90 -6.16
CA THR A 594 20.54 7.35 -6.07
C THR A 594 19.21 7.77 -6.73
N ALA A 595 18.97 7.28 -7.95
CA ALA A 595 17.71 7.50 -8.67
C ALA A 595 16.51 6.90 -7.94
N GLY A 596 16.62 5.66 -7.46
CA GLY A 596 15.58 4.97 -6.71
C GLY A 596 15.17 5.71 -5.44
N LEU A 597 16.14 6.09 -4.60
CA LEU A 597 15.88 6.84 -3.36
C LEU A 597 15.12 8.15 -3.63
N ALA A 598 15.44 8.85 -4.72
CA ALA A 598 14.74 10.07 -5.14
C ALA A 598 13.29 9.78 -5.58
N VAL A 599 13.05 8.71 -6.36
CA VAL A 599 11.69 8.26 -6.74
C VAL A 599 10.88 7.92 -5.48
N GLY A 600 11.41 7.11 -4.56
CA GLY A 600 10.69 6.69 -3.36
C GLY A 600 10.32 7.85 -2.43
N ALA A 601 11.24 8.80 -2.24
CA ALA A 601 10.98 10.02 -1.48
C ALA A 601 9.93 10.93 -2.18
N HIS A 602 10.00 11.06 -3.50
CA HIS A 602 9.03 11.85 -4.27
C HIS A 602 7.61 11.27 -4.20
N VAL A 603 7.48 9.94 -4.34
CA VAL A 603 6.20 9.22 -4.25
C VAL A 603 5.56 9.47 -2.87
N TYR A 604 6.30 9.23 -1.79
CA TYR A 604 5.80 9.46 -0.42
C TYR A 604 5.41 10.93 -0.17
N ALA A 605 6.21 11.88 -0.65
CA ALA A 605 5.96 13.30 -0.40
C ALA A 605 4.72 13.82 -1.13
N ASN A 606 4.32 13.22 -2.26
CA ASN A 606 3.31 13.81 -3.17
C ASN A 606 2.02 12.98 -3.32
N HIS A 607 2.07 11.67 -3.11
CA HIS A 607 0.95 10.77 -3.38
C HIS A 607 0.51 10.01 -2.13
N LEU A 608 -0.74 9.55 -2.12
CA LEU A 608 -1.37 8.83 -0.99
C LEU A 608 -1.11 9.51 0.36
N ARG A 609 -1.29 10.83 0.43
CA ARG A 609 -1.18 11.58 1.69
C ARG A 609 -2.31 11.15 2.65
N GLY A 610 -1.96 11.04 3.93
CA GLY A 610 -2.89 10.70 5.02
C GLY A 610 -3.88 11.83 5.30
#